data_AF-A0A940XMX2-F1
#
_entry.id   AF-A0A940XMX2-F1
#
_cell.length_a   1.000
_cell.length_b   1.000
_cell.length_c   1.000
_cell.angle_alpha   90.00
_cell.angle_beta   90.00
_cell.angle_gamma   90.00
#
_symmetry.space_group_name_H-M   'P 1'
#
loop_
_entity.id
_entity.type
_entity.pdbx_description
1 polymer ?
#
loop_
_entity_poly.entity_id
_entity_poly.type
_entity_poly.pdbx_seq_one_letter_code
_entity_poly.pdbx_strand_id
1 'polypeptide(L)' 'MAAEIHPATAQMLRNFRYDHLPAHLQKVSRPFHDLAHELAETLTGPEATKALDDLWKSKNWAVVAASNTAGEVG' A
#
# COMPACT_ATOMS: atom_id res chain seq x y z
N MET A 1 15.16 -9.43 17.51
CA MET A 1 15.80 -8.20 17.01
C MET A 1 14.73 -7.45 16.24
N ALA A 2 14.31 -6.28 16.72
CA ALA A 2 13.42 -5.42 15.94
C ALA A 2 14.25 -4.89 14.77
N ALA A 3 13.88 -5.24 13.55
CA ALA A 3 14.49 -4.65 12.38
C ALA A 3 14.14 -3.16 12.43
N GLU A 4 15.15 -2.31 12.66
CA GLU A 4 14.94 -0.86 12.57
C GLU A 4 14.42 -0.57 11.17
N ILE A 5 13.21 -0.02 11.07
CA ILE A 5 12.58 0.26 9.78
C ILE A 5 13.52 1.16 8.99
N HIS A 6 13.99 0.65 7.85
CA HIS A 6 14.94 1.35 7.03
C HIS A 6 14.32 2.67 6.54
N PRO A 7 15.05 3.81 6.53
CA PRO A 7 14.46 5.10 6.16
C PRO A 7 13.82 5.11 4.76
N ALA A 8 14.32 4.27 3.85
CA ALA A 8 13.75 4.06 2.52
C ALA A 8 12.35 3.42 2.58
N THR A 9 12.17 2.34 3.36
CA THR A 9 10.87 1.66 3.51
C THR A 9 9.89 2.54 4.29
N ALA A 10 10.36 3.26 5.31
CA ALA A 10 9.56 4.23 6.05
C ALA A 10 8.98 5.36 5.16
N GLN A 11 9.74 5.80 4.14
CA GLN A 11 9.22 6.78 3.18
C GLN A 11 8.13 6.19 2.29
N MET A 12 8.27 4.93 1.87
CA MET A 12 7.28 4.26 1.03
C MET A 12 5.95 4.01 1.76
N LEU A 13 5.98 3.72 3.07
CA LEU A 13 4.77 3.56 3.89
C LEU A 13 3.82 4.77 3.81
N ARG A 14 4.36 5.98 3.62
CA ARG A 14 3.54 7.19 3.43
C ARG A 14 2.66 7.13 2.18
N ASN A 15 3.10 6.44 1.12
CA ASN A 15 2.33 6.27 -0.11
C ASN A 15 1.15 5.30 0.06
N PHE A 16 1.18 4.48 1.13
CA PHE A 16 0.12 3.54 1.44
C PHE A 16 -1.05 4.16 2.22
N ARG A 17 -0.92 5.41 2.69
CA ARG A 17 -2.02 6.14 3.31
C ARG A 17 -3.26 6.13 2.41
N TYR A 18 -4.41 5.90 3.02
CA TYR A 18 -5.69 5.79 2.33
C TYR A 18 -6.77 6.68 2.93
N ASP A 19 -6.49 7.39 4.02
CA ASP A 19 -7.46 8.23 4.73
C ASP A 19 -8.07 9.34 3.87
N HIS A 20 -7.35 9.76 2.82
CA HIS A 20 -7.80 10.77 1.87
C HIS A 20 -8.77 10.22 0.81
N LEU A 21 -8.91 8.89 0.70
CA LEU A 21 -9.77 8.24 -0.29
C LEU A 21 -11.22 8.16 0.22
N PRO A 22 -12.23 8.13 -0.66
CA PRO A 22 -13.61 7.78 -0.32
C PRO A 22 -13.72 6.40 0.35
N ALA A 23 -14.71 6.23 1.24
CA ALA A 23 -14.88 5.03 2.06
C ALA A 23 -14.88 3.69 1.28
N HIS A 24 -15.41 3.67 0.05
CA HIS A 24 -15.40 2.47 -0.79
C HIS A 24 -14.00 2.13 -1.31
N LEU A 25 -13.18 3.13 -1.65
CA LEU A 25 -11.77 2.95 -2.07
C LEU A 25 -10.86 2.66 -0.87
N GLN A 26 -11.17 3.18 0.32
CA GLN A 26 -10.46 2.84 1.55
C GLN A 26 -10.53 1.34 1.84
N LYS A 27 -11.69 0.70 1.63
CA LYS A 27 -11.85 -0.76 1.84
C LYS A 27 -10.87 -1.57 0.99
N VAL A 28 -10.63 -1.15 -0.25
CA VAL A 28 -9.69 -1.82 -1.16
C VAL A 28 -8.25 -1.48 -0.81
N SER A 29 -7.96 -0.23 -0.43
CA SER A 29 -6.59 0.19 -0.12
C SER A 29 -6.08 -0.26 1.25
N ARG A 30 -6.96 -0.53 2.23
CA ARG A 30 -6.59 -0.94 3.59
C ARG A 30 -5.70 -2.19 3.65
N PRO A 31 -6.03 -3.32 3.00
CA PRO A 31 -5.16 -4.50 3.04
C PRO A 31 -3.75 -4.25 2.49
N PHE A 32 -3.60 -3.35 1.51
CA PHE A 32 -2.28 -2.97 0.99
C PHE A 32 -1.47 -2.16 2.02
N HIS A 33 -2.14 -1.34 2.83
CA HIS A 33 -1.47 -0.59 3.90
C HIS A 33 -0.98 -1.52 5.01
N ASP A 34 -1.84 -2.42 5.47
CA ASP A 34 -1.51 -3.37 6.54
C ASP A 34 -0.34 -4.28 6.10
N LEU A 35 -0.40 -4.82 4.88
CA LEU A 35 0.67 -5.65 4.32
C LEU A 35 1.98 -4.86 4.12
N ALA A 36 1.92 -3.61 3.67
CA ALA A 36 3.11 -2.79 3.52
C ALA A 36 3.81 -2.56 4.87
N HIS A 37 3.04 -2.32 5.94
CA HIS A 37 3.57 -2.20 7.30
C HIS A 37 4.23 -3.49 7.76
N GLU A 38 3.55 -4.63 7.59
CA GLU A 38 4.11 -5.94 7.95
C GLU A 38 5.43 -6.21 7.23
N LEU A 39 5.50 -5.98 5.91
CA LEU A 39 6.70 -6.17 5.11
C LEU A 39 7.84 -5.22 5.55
N ALA A 40 7.52 -3.98 5.90
CA ALA A 40 8.52 -3.01 6.34
C ALA A 40 9.09 -3.33 7.73
N GLU A 41 8.32 -4.01 8.59
CA GLU A 41 8.74 -4.45 9.93
C GLU A 41 9.50 -5.77 9.89
N THR A 42 9.18 -6.66 8.94
CA THR A 42 9.74 -8.01 8.86
C THR A 42 10.93 -8.14 7.90
N LEU A 43 10.97 -7.33 6.84
CA LEU A 43 11.96 -7.44 5.77
C LEU A 43 12.87 -6.20 5.71
N THR A 44 14.13 -6.45 5.37
CA THR A 44 15.14 -5.41 5.16
C THR A 44 15.92 -5.68 3.88
N GLY A 45 16.35 -4.62 3.20
CA GLY A 45 17.19 -4.71 2.01
C GLY A 45 16.53 -4.23 0.71
N PRO A 46 17.22 -4.37 -0.43
CA PRO A 46 16.73 -3.93 -1.73
C PRO A 46 15.50 -4.71 -2.21
N GLU A 47 15.39 -6.00 -1.88
CA GLU A 47 14.23 -6.84 -2.21
C GLU A 47 12.98 -6.38 -1.47
N ALA A 48 13.10 -5.97 -0.19
CA ALA A 48 12.00 -5.40 0.58
C ALA A 48 11.50 -4.10 -0.05
N THR A 49 12.42 -3.22 -0.46
CA THR A 49 12.10 -1.98 -1.16
C THR A 49 11.40 -2.26 -2.49
N LYS A 50 11.88 -3.25 -3.26
CA LYS A 50 11.27 -3.65 -4.53
C LYS A 50 9.87 -4.25 -4.34
N ALA A 51 9.68 -5.08 -3.32
CA ALA A 51 8.38 -5.64 -2.97
C ALA A 51 7.37 -4.55 -2.60
N LEU A 52 7.77 -3.55 -1.80
CA LEU A 52 6.93 -2.41 -1.45
C LEU A 52 6.56 -1.56 -2.68
N ASP A 53 7.47 -1.40 -3.64
CA ASP A 53 7.24 -0.62 -4.87
C ASP A 53 6.18 -1.29 -5.75
N ASP A 54 6.30 -2.60 -5.94
CA ASP A 54 5.34 -3.37 -6.74
C ASP A 54 3.98 -3.52 -6.01
N LEU A 55 3.99 -3.61 -4.68
CA LEU A 55 2.77 -3.57 -3.87
C LEU A 55 2.05 -2.22 -3.99
N TRP A 56 2.80 -1.11 -3.99
CA TRP A 56 2.23 0.23 -4.19
C TRP A 56 1.60 0.37 -5.58
N LYS A 57 2.26 -0.10 -6.64
CA LYS A 57 1.68 -0.12 -7.99
C LYS A 57 0.39 -0.94 -8.05
N SER A 58 0.40 -2.10 -7.41
CA SER A 58 -0.77 -2.99 -7.33
C SER A 58 -1.95 -2.32 -6.61
N LYS A 59 -1.68 -1.62 -5.49
CA LYS A 59 -2.69 -0.79 -4.80
C LYS A 59 -3.31 0.24 -5.76
N ASN A 60 -2.49 0.99 -6.50
CA ASN A 60 -3.01 2.02 -7.41
C ASN A 60 -3.94 1.44 -8.48
N TRP A 61 -3.56 0.32 -9.11
CA TRP A 61 -4.43 -0.35 -10.07
C TRP A 61 -5.72 -0.91 -9.44
N ALA A 62 -5.65 -1.45 -8.23
CA ALA A 62 -6.83 -1.90 -7.50
C ALA A 62 -7.78 -0.74 -7.18
N VAL A 63 -7.25 0.43 -6.79
CA VAL A 63 -8.04 1.64 -6.55
C VAL A 63 -8.67 2.15 -7.85
N VAL A 64 -7.94 2.15 -8.97
CA VAL A 64 -8.49 2.51 -10.30
C VAL A 64 -9.63 1.57 -10.70
N ALA A 65 -9.44 0.25 -10.55
CA ALA A 65 -10.48 -0.73 -10.84
C ALA A 65 -11.71 -0.51 -9.96
N ALA A 66 -11.52 -0.31 -8.65
CA ALA A 66 -12.61 -0.04 -7.72
C ALA A 66 -13.35 1.26 -8.03
N SER A 67 -12.64 2.29 -8.51
CA SER A 67 -13.24 3.54 -8.95
C SER A 67 -14.10 3.34 -10.20
N ASN A 68 -13.67 2.49 -11.14
CA ASN A 68 -14.45 2.19 -12.35
C ASN A 68 -15.70 1.38 -12.02
N THR A 69 -15.59 0.36 -11.17
CA THR A 69 -16.73 -0.45 -10.72
C THR A 69 -17.78 0.39 -9.98
N ALA A 70 -17.36 1.43 -9.25
CA ALA A 70 -18.28 2.38 -8.62
C ALA A 70 -19.00 3.29 -9.63
N GLY A 71 -18.43 3.50 -10.83
CA GLY A 71 -19.03 4.28 -11.91
C GLY A 71 -20.00 3.50 -12.80
N GLU A 72 -19.90 2.17 -12.85
CA GLU A 72 -20.76 1.29 -13.68
C GLU A 72 -22.13 0.99 -13.05
N VAL A 73 -22.34 1.37 -11.80
CA VAL A 73 -23.63 1.20 -11.07
C VAL A 73 -24.52 2.46 -11.09
N GLY A 74 -24.19 3.44 -11.94
CA GLY A 74 -24.97 4.69 -12.13
C GLY A 74 -25.94 4.62 -13.29
#